data_AF-A0A2N2F709-F1
#
_entry.id   AF-A0A2N2F709-F1
#
_cell.length_a   1.000
_cell.length_b   1.000
_cell.length_c   1.000
_cell.angle_alpha   90.00
_cell.angle_beta   90.00
_cell.angle_gamma   90.00
#
_symmetry.space_group_name_H-M   'P 1'
#
loop_
_entity.id
_entity.type
_entity.pdbx_description
1 polymer ?
#
loop_
_entity_poly.entity_id
_entity_poly.type
_entity_poly.pdbx_seq_one_letter_code
_entity_poly.pdbx_strand_id
1 'polypeptide(L)'
;IMVPAMVLLAGFSQHAAQGTALLVMVPMGAVGAFAHWRLGNVSGGLLYGMVPGIIMGTFAGGNIAQIIPDNPLRWMFVLVTVYMGWRYINAVSSETCE
;
A
#
# COMPACT_ATOMS: atom_id res chain seq x y z
N ILE A 1 1.54 -5.10 -7.37
CA ILE A 1 2.37 -6.02 -8.20
C ILE A 1 3.72 -5.44 -8.63
N MET A 2 3.85 -4.10 -8.74
CA MET A 2 5.05 -3.45 -9.25
C MET A 2 6.32 -3.76 -8.43
N VAL A 3 6.23 -3.70 -7.09
CA VAL A 3 7.38 -3.95 -6.21
C VAL A 3 7.98 -5.36 -6.36
N PRO A 4 7.23 -6.47 -6.20
CA PRO A 4 7.81 -7.80 -6.38
C PRO A 4 8.32 -8.03 -7.80
N ALA A 5 7.72 -7.41 -8.82
CA ALA A 5 8.24 -7.47 -10.19
C ALA A 5 9.63 -6.80 -10.30
N MET A 6 9.82 -5.61 -9.75
CA MET A 6 11.13 -4.93 -9.76
C MET A 6 12.19 -5.68 -8.97
N VAL A 7 11.81 -6.29 -7.84
CA VAL A 7 12.74 -7.03 -6.98
C VAL A 7 13.13 -8.38 -7.60
N LEU A 8 12.17 -9.13 -8.13
CA LEU A 8 12.40 -10.49 -8.65
C LEU A 8 12.90 -10.50 -10.10
N LEU A 9 12.40 -9.60 -10.95
CA LEU A 9 12.72 -9.59 -12.39
C LEU A 9 13.86 -8.63 -12.72
N ALA A 10 13.93 -7.48 -12.04
CA ALA A 10 14.93 -6.45 -12.33
C ALA A 10 16.06 -6.37 -11.30
N GLY A 11 16.02 -7.18 -10.23
CA GLY A 11 17.09 -7.30 -9.25
C GLY A 11 17.28 -6.08 -8.34
N PHE A 12 16.27 -5.21 -8.23
CA PHE A 12 16.36 -4.02 -7.37
C PHE A 12 16.35 -4.39 -5.89
N SER A 13 17.02 -3.59 -5.06
CA SER A 13 16.86 -3.68 -3.60
C SER A 13 15.41 -3.36 -3.23
N GLN A 14 14.95 -3.88 -2.09
CA GLN A 14 13.55 -3.72 -1.72
C GLN A 14 13.25 -2.26 -1.36
N HIS A 15 14.22 -1.57 -0.77
CA HIS A 15 14.14 -0.13 -0.50
C HIS A 15 13.96 0.70 -1.78
N ALA A 16 14.76 0.42 -2.81
CA ALA A 16 14.68 1.14 -4.08
C ALA A 16 13.35 0.85 -4.78
N ALA A 17 12.96 -0.42 -4.89
CA ALA A 17 11.71 -0.80 -5.53
C ALA A 17 10.48 -0.20 -4.85
N GLN A 18 10.44 -0.19 -3.51
CA GLN A 18 9.36 0.43 -2.74
C GLN A 18 9.33 1.95 -2.91
N GLY A 19 10.50 2.62 -2.78
CA GLY A 19 10.59 4.07 -2.93
C GLY A 19 10.18 4.54 -4.32
N THR A 20 10.62 3.85 -5.37
CA THR A 20 10.21 4.15 -6.75
C THR A 20 8.71 3.94 -6.95
N ALA A 21 8.15 2.84 -6.43
CA ALA A 21 6.71 2.60 -6.51
C ALA A 21 5.90 3.70 -5.83
N LEU A 22 6.32 4.18 -4.65
CA LEU A 22 5.68 5.30 -3.96
C LEU A 22 5.71 6.57 -4.81
N LEU A 23 6.85 6.90 -5.42
CA LEU A 23 6.98 8.07 -6.28
C LEU A 23 6.02 8.00 -7.47
N VAL A 24 5.89 6.83 -8.10
CA VAL A 24 4.98 6.59 -9.22
C VAL A 24 3.51 6.69 -8.80
N MET A 25 3.18 6.27 -7.57
CA MET A 25 1.83 6.34 -7.04
C MET A 25 1.33 7.76 -6.80
N VAL A 26 2.21 8.75 -6.56
CA VAL A 26 1.78 10.14 -6.30
C VAL A 26 0.98 10.75 -7.46
N PRO A 27 1.51 10.82 -8.71
CA PRO A 27 0.74 11.38 -9.82
C PRO A 27 -0.44 10.48 -10.22
N MET A 28 -0.28 9.16 -10.18
CA MET A 28 -1.39 8.22 -10.46
C MET A 28 -2.55 8.41 -9.48
N GLY A 29 -2.24 8.49 -8.19
CA GLY A 29 -3.21 8.69 -7.13
C GLY A 29 -3.89 10.04 -7.24
N ALA A 30 -3.16 11.10 -7.61
CA ALA A 30 -3.75 12.42 -7.83
C ALA A 30 -4.77 12.41 -8.97
N VAL A 31 -4.43 11.81 -10.12
CA VAL A 31 -5.34 11.71 -11.27
C VAL A 31 -6.56 10.84 -10.92
N GLY A 32 -6.35 9.69 -10.26
CA GLY A 32 -7.43 8.82 -9.83
C GLY A 32 -8.36 9.49 -8.82
N ALA A 33 -7.81 10.16 -7.81
CA ALA A 33 -8.59 10.91 -6.82
C ALA A 33 -9.42 12.02 -7.48
N PHE A 34 -8.84 12.75 -8.44
CA PHE A 34 -9.57 13.78 -9.18
C PHE A 34 -10.72 13.19 -10.00
N ALA A 35 -10.52 12.05 -10.66
CA ALA A 35 -11.57 11.36 -11.40
C ALA A 35 -12.71 10.90 -10.47
N HIS A 36 -12.39 10.30 -9.33
CA HIS A 36 -13.39 9.87 -8.34
C HIS A 36 -14.10 11.04 -7.68
N TRP A 37 -13.41 12.17 -7.48
CA TRP A 37 -14.03 13.39 -6.97
C TRP A 37 -15.08 13.93 -7.93
N ARG A 38 -14.78 13.95 -9.23
CA ARG A 38 -15.75 14.33 -10.26
C ARG A 38 -16.97 13.41 -10.33
N LEU A 39 -16.80 12.13 -9.98
CA LEU A 39 -17.89 11.14 -9.95
C LEU A 39 -18.71 11.19 -8.66
N GLY A 40 -18.40 12.08 -7.71
CA GLY A 40 -19.11 12.18 -6.43
C GLY A 40 -18.79 11.06 -5.43
N ASN A 41 -17.79 10.23 -5.72
CA ASN A 41 -17.43 9.05 -4.92
C ASN A 41 -16.48 9.36 -3.75
N VAL A 42 -16.33 10.64 -3.39
CA VAL A 42 -15.39 11.08 -2.34
C VAL A 42 -16.17 11.57 -1.13
N SER A 43 -16.11 10.81 -0.04
CA SER A 43 -16.64 11.21 1.26
C SER A 43 -15.66 12.14 1.98
N GLY A 44 -15.96 13.44 2.00
CA GLY A 44 -15.13 14.44 2.67
C GLY A 44 -15.01 14.24 4.19
N GLY A 45 -16.03 13.64 4.84
CA GLY A 45 -15.99 13.34 6.27
C GLY A 45 -14.95 12.29 6.64
N LEU A 46 -14.81 11.25 5.81
CA LEU A 46 -13.80 10.20 6.02
C LEU A 46 -12.38 10.71 5.72
N LEU A 47 -12.27 11.62 4.74
CA LEU A 47 -11.01 12.24 4.33
C LEU A 47 -10.29 12.91 5.50
N TYR A 48 -11.01 13.66 6.34
CA TYR A 48 -10.42 14.45 7.42
C TYR A 48 -9.76 13.59 8.51
N GLY A 49 -10.29 12.40 8.77
CA GLY A 49 -9.68 11.45 9.70
C GLY A 49 -8.55 10.62 9.08
N MET A 50 -8.69 10.23 7.81
CA MET A 50 -7.72 9.35 7.15
C MET A 50 -6.43 10.06 6.75
N VAL A 51 -6.50 11.29 6.23
CA VAL A 51 -5.33 12.03 5.76
C VAL A 51 -4.23 12.16 6.84
N PRO A 52 -4.50 12.68 8.05
CA PRO A 52 -3.45 12.82 9.06
C PRO A 52 -2.91 11.47 9.54
N GLY A 53 -3.78 10.46 9.67
CA GLY A 53 -3.36 9.10 10.05
C GLY A 53 -2.44 8.46 9.01
N ILE A 54 -2.76 8.62 7.72
CA ILE A 54 -1.92 8.11 6.63
C ILE A 54 -0.59 8.86 6.58
N ILE A 55 -0.58 10.19 6.73
CA ILE A 55 0.67 10.97 6.72
C ILE A 55 1.58 10.54 7.87
N MET A 56 1.05 10.44 9.10
CA MET A 56 1.85 9.98 10.24
C MET A 56 2.32 8.54 10.06
N GLY A 57 1.43 7.63 9.66
CA GLY A 57 1.76 6.21 9.48
C GLY A 57 2.78 5.97 8.37
N THR A 58 2.66 6.66 7.23
CA THR A 58 3.61 6.54 6.11
C THR A 58 4.97 7.13 6.47
N PHE A 59 5.01 8.26 7.16
CA PHE A 59 6.27 8.86 7.63
C PHE A 59 6.98 7.98 8.65
N ALA A 60 6.27 7.53 9.69
CA ALA A 60 6.85 6.65 10.71
C ALA A 60 7.27 5.30 10.12
N GLY A 61 6.39 4.67 9.34
CA GLY A 61 6.65 3.38 8.70
C GLY A 61 7.81 3.42 7.71
N GLY A 62 7.93 4.49 6.93
CA GLY A 62 9.05 4.68 5.99
C GLY A 62 10.40 4.84 6.70
N ASN A 63 10.44 5.62 7.78
CA ASN A 63 11.65 5.78 8.60
C ASN A 63 12.06 4.46 9.27
N ILE A 64 11.11 3.70 9.81
CA ILE A 64 11.38 2.38 10.40
C ILE A 64 11.88 1.40 9.33
N ALA A 65 11.27 1.41 8.15
CA ALA A 65 11.64 0.53 7.05
C ALA A 65 13.10 0.76 6.60
N GLN A 66 13.57 2.02 6.57
CA GLN A 66 14.96 2.37 6.18
C GLN A 66 16.03 1.76 7.09
N ILE A 67 15.69 1.44 8.35
CA ILE A 67 16.65 0.89 9.33
C ILE A 67 16.75 -0.64 9.19
N ILE A 68 15.78 -1.28 8.52
CA ILE A 68 15.66 -2.73 8.43
C ILE A 68 16.34 -3.23 7.13
N PRO A 69 17.22 -4.24 7.18
CA PRO A 69 17.86 -4.79 5.98
C PRO A 69 16.85 -5.36 4.97
N ASP A 70 17.22 -5.47 3.69
CA ASP A 70 16.30 -5.91 2.63
C ASP A 70 15.68 -7.30 2.85
N ASN A 71 16.44 -8.24 3.42
CA ASN A 71 16.00 -9.62 3.61
C ASN A 71 14.83 -9.76 4.62
N PRO A 72 14.91 -9.21 5.85
CA PRO A 72 13.76 -9.17 6.76
C PRO A 72 12.61 -8.31 6.22
N LEU A 73 12.90 -7.22 5.51
CA LEU A 73 11.86 -6.39 4.89
C LEU A 73 11.05 -7.20 3.87
N ARG A 74 11.70 -8.06 3.09
CA ARG A 74 11.06 -8.97 2.12
C ARG A 74 10.14 -9.95 2.81
N TRP A 75 10.59 -10.58 3.89
CA TRP A 75 9.76 -11.50 4.68
C TRP A 75 8.55 -10.82 5.31
N MET A 76 8.71 -9.59 5.84
CA MET A 76 7.58 -8.83 6.37
C MET A 76 6.54 -8.53 5.29
N PHE A 77 6.97 -8.14 4.09
CA PHE A 77 6.06 -7.90 2.96
C PHE A 77 5.26 -9.16 2.59
N VAL A 78 5.91 -10.33 2.56
CA VAL A 78 5.25 -11.61 2.31
C VAL A 78 4.22 -11.91 3.40
N LEU A 79 4.60 -11.81 4.67
CA LEU A 79 3.71 -12.10 5.80
C LEU A 79 2.46 -11.21 5.78
N VAL A 80 2.63 -9.90 5.58
CA VAL A 80 1.49 -8.96 5.54
C VAL A 80 0.58 -9.26 4.35
N THR A 81 1.14 -9.55 3.18
CA THR A 81 0.34 -9.84 1.98
C THR A 81 -0.45 -11.15 2.13
N VAL A 82 0.18 -12.21 2.64
CA VAL A 82 -0.48 -13.49 2.89
C VAL A 82 -1.57 -13.34 3.96
N TYR A 83 -1.29 -12.63 5.04
CA TYR A 83 -2.26 -12.34 6.09
C TYR A 83 -3.47 -11.56 5.56
N MET A 84 -3.24 -10.49 4.78
CA MET A 84 -4.31 -9.71 4.17
C MET A 84 -5.13 -10.55 3.19
N GLY A 85 -4.47 -11.36 2.36
CA GLY A 85 -5.15 -12.28 1.44
C GLY A 85 -6.04 -13.28 2.18
N TRP A 86 -5.52 -13.91 3.23
CA TRP A 86 -6.30 -14.83 4.07
C TRP A 86 -7.47 -14.14 4.76
N ARG A 87 -7.25 -12.94 5.33
CA ARG A 87 -8.30 -12.15 5.98
C ARG A 87 -9.41 -11.76 5.01
N TYR A 88 -9.06 -11.45 3.76
CA TYR A 88 -9.99 -11.09 2.71
C TYR A 88 -10.83 -12.28 2.25
N ILE A 89 -10.23 -13.47 2.11
CA ILE A 89 -10.96 -14.72 1.82
C ILE A 89 -12.00 -15.00 2.92
N ASN A 90 -11.64 -14.83 4.18
CA ASN A 90 -12.57 -15.02 5.30
C ASN A 90 -13.72 -13.98 5.29
N ALA A 91 -13.47 -12.75 4.83
CA ALA A 91 -14.50 -11.72 4.71
C ALA A 91 -15.48 -12.01 3.55
N VAL A 92 -14.98 -12.47 2.41
CA VAL A 92 -15.82 -12.89 1.28
C VAL A 92 -16.67 -14.11 1.66
N SER A 93 -16.09 -15.05 2.40
CA SER A 93 -16.80 -16.23 2.89
C SER A 93 -17.98 -15.88 3.82
N SER A 94 -17.94 -14.76 4.55
CA SER A 94 -19.07 -14.33 5.38
C SER A 94 -20.23 -13.75 4.57
N GLU A 95 -19.97 -12.98 3.51
CA GLU A 95 -21.04 -12.38 2.68
C GLU A 95 -21.75 -13.40 1.78
N THR A 96 -21.13 -14.55 1.49
CA THR A 96 -21.73 -15.60 0.65
C THR A 96 -22.77 -16.46 1.42
N CYS A 97 -22.84 -16.31 2.74
CA CYS A 97 -23.77 -17.06 3.60
C CYS A 97 -24.96 -16.23 4.12
N GLU A 98 -25.14 -14.99 3.64
CA GLU A 98 -26.34 -14.17 3.89
C GLU A 98 -27.24 -14.08 2.65
#